data_AF-A0A8J8SFF6-F1
#
_entry.id   AF-A0A8J8SFF6-F1
#
_cell.length_a   1.000
_cell.length_b   1.000
_cell.length_c   1.000
_cell.angle_alpha   90.00
_cell.angle_beta   90.00
_cell.angle_gamma   90.00
#
_symmetry.space_group_name_H-M   'P 1'
#
loop_
_entity.id
_entity.type
_entity.pdbx_description
1 polymer ?
#
loop_
_entity_poly.entity_id
_entity_poly.type
_entity_poly.pdbx_seq_one_letter_code
_entity_poly.pdbx_strand_id
1 'polypeptide(L)'
;MPRDEYQLIYGNQVNNTAAKDILNEYLEYRDDDGRPDYIKAYDHDISNIVEIEAHLNYEGNEHRDYSTSPIGLFDSLRSTEG
;
A
#
# COMPACT_ATOMS: atom_id res chain seq x y z
N MET A 1 -16.09 0.41 1.00
CA MET A 1 -16.92 -0.45 1.88
C MET A 1 -18.37 0.01 1.76
N PRO A 2 -19.39 -0.88 1.81
CA PRO A 2 -20.79 -0.47 1.90
C PRO A 2 -21.04 0.44 3.12
N ARG A 3 -21.82 1.50 2.95
CA ARG A 3 -22.07 2.50 4.01
C ARG A 3 -22.73 1.88 5.25
N ASP A 4 -23.70 1.00 5.08
CA ASP A 4 -24.44 0.39 6.20
C ASP A 4 -23.53 -0.49 7.08
N GLU A 5 -22.60 -1.23 6.45
CA GLU A 5 -21.60 -2.04 7.17
C GLU A 5 -20.62 -1.16 7.94
N TYR A 6 -20.16 -0.08 7.32
CA TYR A 6 -19.30 0.90 7.99
C TYR A 6 -19.99 1.51 9.22
N GLN A 7 -21.26 1.92 9.07
CA GLN A 7 -22.01 2.57 10.15
C GLN A 7 -22.30 1.63 11.33
N LEU A 8 -22.48 0.33 11.06
CA LEU A 8 -22.67 -0.67 12.11
C LEU A 8 -21.46 -0.79 13.03
N ILE A 9 -20.24 -0.64 12.48
CA ILE A 9 -18.99 -0.88 13.20
C ILE A 9 -18.41 0.43 13.77
N TYR A 10 -18.41 1.50 12.98
CA TYR A 10 -17.74 2.77 13.29
C TYR A 10 -18.69 3.94 13.54
N GLY A 11 -20.01 3.71 13.44
CA GLY A 11 -21.05 4.72 13.68
C GLY A 11 -21.36 5.60 12.47
N ASN A 12 -22.27 6.55 12.65
CA ASN A 12 -22.86 7.34 11.55
C ASN A 12 -21.92 8.39 10.93
N GLN A 13 -20.71 8.57 11.45
CA GLN A 13 -19.77 9.59 10.99
C GLN A 13 -18.56 8.97 10.31
N VAL A 14 -18.40 9.26 9.02
CA VAL A 14 -17.18 8.95 8.27
C VAL A 14 -16.05 9.85 8.76
N ASN A 15 -14.98 9.25 9.27
CA ASN A 15 -13.85 9.97 9.84
C ASN A 15 -12.52 9.25 9.59
N ASN A 16 -11.42 10.00 9.65
CA ASN A 16 -10.10 9.49 9.30
C ASN A 16 -9.54 8.47 10.32
N THR A 17 -10.02 8.47 11.57
CA THR A 17 -9.59 7.50 12.58
C THR A 17 -10.11 6.11 12.24
N ALA A 18 -11.42 5.99 12.01
CA ALA A 18 -12.04 4.74 11.57
C ALA A 18 -11.47 4.25 10.24
N ALA A 19 -11.22 5.14 9.29
CA ALA A 19 -10.58 4.78 8.02
C ALA A 19 -9.15 4.23 8.21
N LYS A 20 -8.39 4.78 9.17
CA LYS A 20 -7.06 4.28 9.51
C LYS A 20 -7.14 2.88 10.10
N ASP A 21 -8.08 2.63 11.00
CA ASP A 21 -8.24 1.33 11.64
C ASP A 21 -8.61 0.24 10.60
N ILE A 22 -9.59 0.52 9.73
CA ILE A 22 -9.98 -0.37 8.62
C ILE A 22 -8.78 -0.69 7.73
N LEU A 23 -8.00 0.33 7.37
CA LEU A 23 -6.84 0.14 6.48
C LEU A 23 -5.75 -0.70 7.14
N ASN A 24 -5.49 -0.51 8.44
CA ASN A 24 -4.53 -1.32 9.16
C ASN A 24 -4.98 -2.78 9.28
N GLU A 25 -6.25 -3.03 9.61
CA GLU A 25 -6.80 -4.39 9.66
C GLU A 25 -6.73 -5.08 8.31
N TYR A 26 -7.00 -4.35 7.22
CA TYR A 26 -6.89 -4.88 5.86
C TYR A 26 -5.45 -5.27 5.50
N LEU A 27 -4.46 -4.43 5.85
CA LEU A 27 -3.05 -4.71 5.58
C LEU A 27 -2.54 -5.88 6.43
N GLU A 28 -2.90 -5.94 7.72
CA GLU A 28 -2.59 -7.07 8.60
C GLU A 28 -3.19 -8.38 8.07
N TYR A 29 -4.46 -8.37 7.67
CA TYR A 29 -5.11 -9.55 7.07
C TYR A 29 -4.42 -10.03 5.78
N ARG A 30 -3.78 -9.12 5.05
CA ARG A 30 -3.04 -9.43 3.81
C ARG A 30 -1.59 -9.85 4.06
N ASP A 31 -1.11 -9.82 5.31
CA ASP A 31 0.31 -9.88 5.65
C ASP A 31 1.13 -8.85 4.84
N ASP A 32 0.55 -7.67 4.60
CA ASP A 32 1.14 -6.58 3.81
C ASP A 32 1.90 -5.61 4.75
N ASP A 33 3.15 -5.31 4.42
CA ASP A 33 4.06 -4.46 5.21
C ASP A 33 3.91 -2.95 4.86
N GLY A 34 2.94 -2.61 4.04
CA GLY A 34 2.57 -1.24 3.70
C GLY A 34 2.31 -0.40 4.93
N ARG A 35 2.94 0.77 4.97
CA ARG A 35 2.77 1.77 6.03
C ARG A 35 1.90 2.93 5.50
N PRO A 36 0.63 3.02 5.91
CA PRO A 36 -0.27 4.04 5.38
C PRO A 36 0.02 5.43 5.97
N ASP A 37 0.01 6.45 5.10
CA ASP A 37 -0.05 7.86 5.45
C ASP A 37 -1.12 8.61 4.64
N TYR A 38 -1.33 9.89 4.97
CA TYR A 38 -2.27 10.79 4.29
C TYR A 38 -3.69 10.19 4.09
N ILE A 39 -4.21 9.59 5.16
CA ILE A 39 -5.49 8.86 5.12
C ILE A 39 -6.67 9.85 5.09
N LYS A 40 -7.57 9.66 4.14
CA LYS A 40 -8.83 10.38 4.00
C LYS A 40 -9.99 9.44 3.79
N ALA A 41 -11.12 9.79 4.38
CA ALA A 41 -12.37 9.08 4.20
C ALA A 41 -13.38 9.99 3.50
N TYR A 42 -14.05 9.46 2.48
CA TYR A 42 -15.09 10.17 1.73
C TYR A 42 -16.40 9.41 1.83
N ASP A 43 -17.46 10.13 2.15
CA ASP A 43 -18.81 9.60 2.18
C ASP A 43 -19.54 10.00 0.89
N HIS A 44 -19.78 9.03 0.01
CA HIS A 44 -20.43 9.28 -1.27
C HIS A 44 -21.93 9.03 -1.16
N ASP A 45 -22.69 10.12 -1.06
CA ASP A 45 -24.15 10.11 -0.91
C ASP A 45 -24.90 9.36 -2.00
N ILE A 46 -24.36 9.34 -3.21
CA ILE A 46 -25.02 8.76 -4.39
C ILE A 46 -24.79 7.24 -4.46
N SER A 47 -23.66 6.75 -3.95
CA SER A 47 -23.22 5.37 -4.19
C SER A 47 -23.33 4.44 -2.99
N ASN A 48 -23.80 4.92 -1.82
CA ASN A 48 -23.86 4.15 -0.57
C ASN A 48 -22.52 3.46 -0.24
N ILE A 49 -21.41 4.10 -0.60
CA ILE A 49 -20.06 3.59 -0.43
C ILE A 49 -19.26 4.62 0.38
N VAL A 50 -18.52 4.12 1.36
CA VAL A 50 -17.42 4.84 1.99
C VAL A 50 -16.14 4.51 1.23
N GLU A 51 -15.48 5.55 0.74
CA GLU A 51 -14.18 5.48 0.07
C GLU A 51 -13.08 5.87 1.07
N ILE A 52 -11.98 5.12 1.05
CA ILE A 52 -10.79 5.40 1.85
C ILE A 52 -9.62 5.58 0.88
N GLU A 53 -8.99 6.74 0.93
CA GLU A 53 -7.80 7.08 0.16
C GLU A 53 -6.61 7.19 1.13
N ALA A 54 -5.47 6.60 0.76
CA ALA A 54 -4.24 6.66 1.54
C ALA A 54 -3.02 6.51 0.62
N HIS A 55 -1.88 7.02 1.04
CA HIS A 55 -0.61 6.64 0.43
C HIS A 55 -0.02 5.45 1.20
N LEU A 56 0.42 4.42 0.49
CA LEU A 56 1.10 3.27 1.09
C LEU A 56 2.60 3.38 0.82
N ASN A 57 3.38 3.47 1.90
CA ASN A 57 4.84 3.43 1.83
C ASN A 57 5.32 2.02 2.14
N TYR A 58 6.21 1.50 1.30
CA TYR A 58 6.83 0.20 1.49
C TYR A 58 8.31 0.41 1.82
N GLU A 59 8.74 -0.04 2.99
CA GLU A 59 10.15 -0.04 3.38
C GLU A 59 10.84 -1.26 2.74
N GLY A 60 12.09 -1.12 2.26
CA GLY A 60 12.84 -2.26 1.72
C GLY A 60 12.61 -2.57 0.22
N ASN A 61 11.79 -1.80 -0.48
CA ASN A 61 11.72 -1.79 -1.96
C ASN A 61 12.94 -1.11 -2.63
N GLU A 62 14.04 -0.95 -1.91
CA GLU A 62 15.31 -0.39 -2.41
C GLU A 62 16.14 -1.39 -3.23
N HIS A 63 15.59 -2.52 -3.67
CA HIS A 63 16.21 -3.34 -4.72
C HIS A 63 16.05 -2.67 -6.09
N ARG A 64 16.76 -1.55 -6.30
CA ARG A 64 16.93 -0.93 -7.62
C ARG A 64 18.00 -1.60 -8.47
N ASP A 65 18.67 -2.63 -7.97
CA ASP A 65 19.71 -3.34 -8.69
C ASP A 65 19.15 -4.56 -9.44
N TYR A 66 18.64 -4.31 -10.65
CA TYR A 66 18.82 -5.24 -11.77
C TYR A 66 20.27 -5.17 -12.33
N SER A 67 21.25 -4.87 -11.47
CA SER A 67 22.65 -4.68 -11.86
C SER A 67 23.52 -5.87 -11.48
N THR A 68 23.02 -7.11 -11.53
CA THR A 68 23.89 -8.29 -11.67
C THR A 68 23.10 -9.50 -12.16
N SER A 69 22.70 -9.45 -13.44
CA SER A 69 22.50 -10.71 -14.18
C SER A 69 23.87 -11.43 -14.24
N PRO A 70 23.94 -12.76 -14.08
CA PRO A 70 25.18 -13.53 -14.20
C PRO A 70 25.90 -13.35 -15.55
N ILE A 71 25.20 -12.81 -16.55
CA ILE A 71 25.75 -12.49 -17.87
C ILE A 71 26.78 -11.35 -17.80
N GLY A 72 26.68 -10.43 -16.82
CA GLY A 72 27.62 -9.30 -16.68
C GLY A 72 29.00 -9.68 -16.14
N LEU A 73 29.13 -10.85 -15.48
CA LEU A 73 30.42 -11.34 -14.97
C LEU A 73 31.35 -11.87 -16.08
N PHE A 74 30.78 -12.33 -17.20
CA PHE A 74 31.58 -12.89 -18.30
C PHE A 74 32.21 -11.82 -19.21
N ASP A 75 31.57 -10.65 -19.38
CA ASP A 75 32.11 -9.57 -20.21
C ASP A 75 33.29 -8.83 -19.55
N SER A 76 33.30 -8.74 -18.21
CA SER A 76 34.39 -8.07 -17.49
C SER A 76 35.71 -8.88 -17.51
N LEU A 77 35.65 -10.21 -17.63
CA LEU A 77 36.85 -11.06 -17.69
C LEU A 77 37.49 -11.12 -19.09
N ARG A 78 36.74 -10.75 -20.13
CA ARG A 78 37.27 -10.67 -21.51
C ARG A 78 37.98 -9.35 -21.82
N SER A 79 37.78 -8.33 -21.01
CA SER A 79 38.32 -6.98 -21.24
C SER A 79 39.64 -6.71 -20.52
N THR A 80 40.16 -7.67 -19.74
CA THR A 80 41.45 -7.57 -19.04
C THR A 80 42.61 -8.28 -19.75
N GLU A 81 42.39 -8.82 -20.96
CA GLU A 81 43.46 -9.41 -21.81
C GLU A 81 43.60 -8.70 -23.17
N GLY A 82 43.64 -7.37 -23.17
CA GLY A 82 43.91 -6.54 -24.35
C GLY A 82 45.11 -5.61 -24.15
#